data_AF-A0A1E7Q003-F1
#
_entry.id   AF-A0A1E7Q003-F1
#
_cell.length_a   1.000
_cell.length_b   1.000
_cell.length_c   1.000
_cell.angle_alpha   90.00
_cell.angle_beta   90.00
_cell.angle_gamma   90.00
#
_symmetry.space_group_name_H-M   'P 1'
#
loop_
_entity.id
_entity.type
_entity.pdbx_description
1 polymer ?
#
loop_
_entity_poly.entity_id
_entity_poly.type
_entity_poly.pdbx_seq_one_letter_code
_entity_poly.pdbx_strand_id
1 'polypeptide(L)'
;MNQFYGKNWKIDLLPDWTGEHEEECSLVFHSEGIGALQISSYSKDGAVTDEDLKGLAQEHLEAGAKLIDVEAGDFKGFTLAFGVKGEFWQLWYVANGPRALFMTYNCDESDRADLPPTF
;
A
#
# COMPACT_ATOMS: atom_id res chain seq x y z
N MET A 1 15.41 -15.23 -0.38
CA MET A 1 14.39 -14.17 -0.53
C MET A 1 13.27 -14.75 -1.36
N ASN A 2 12.06 -14.80 -0.81
CA ASN A 2 10.88 -15.24 -1.53
C ASN A 2 10.32 -14.02 -2.27
N GLN A 3 10.08 -14.12 -3.58
CA GLN A 3 9.60 -12.98 -4.38
C GLN A 3 8.15 -13.20 -4.78
N PHE A 4 7.35 -12.17 -4.58
CA PHE A 4 5.96 -12.16 -5.00
C PHE A 4 5.75 -11.12 -6.10
N TYR A 5 4.97 -11.52 -7.11
CA TYR A 5 4.88 -10.80 -8.37
C TYR A 5 3.44 -10.44 -8.62
N GLY A 6 3.15 -9.15 -8.75
CA GLY A 6 1.86 -8.70 -9.27
C GLY A 6 1.98 -8.12 -10.66
N LYS A 7 0.90 -7.49 -11.11
CA LYS A 7 0.82 -6.91 -12.46
C LYS A 7 1.74 -5.69 -12.57
N ASN A 8 2.92 -5.89 -13.16
CA ASN A 8 3.95 -4.87 -13.38
C ASN A 8 4.66 -4.35 -12.11
N TRP A 9 4.65 -5.13 -11.04
CA TRP A 9 5.38 -4.87 -9.81
C TRP A 9 5.85 -6.18 -9.18
N LYS A 10 6.83 -6.10 -8.29
CA LYS A 10 7.28 -7.22 -7.47
C LYS A 10 7.67 -6.73 -6.09
N ILE A 11 7.60 -7.62 -5.12
CA ILE A 11 8.02 -7.38 -3.75
C ILE A 11 8.86 -8.54 -3.26
N ASP A 12 9.89 -8.24 -2.46
CA ASP A 12 10.61 -9.26 -1.69
C ASP A 12 9.83 -9.51 -0.38
N LEU A 13 9.39 -10.75 -0.19
CA LEU A 13 8.70 -11.18 1.01
C LEU A 13 9.71 -11.52 2.11
N LEU A 14 9.39 -11.08 3.32
CA LEU A 14 10.05 -11.53 4.54
C LEU A 14 9.83 -13.04 4.76
N PRO A 15 10.66 -13.72 5.57
CA PRO A 15 10.43 -15.11 5.94
C PRO A 15 9.02 -15.30 6.49
N ASP A 16 8.38 -16.42 6.11
CA ASP A 16 7.04 -16.82 6.56
C ASP A 16 5.88 -15.90 6.13
N TRP A 17 6.16 -14.84 5.36
CA TRP A 17 5.15 -14.09 4.64
C TRP A 17 4.77 -14.80 3.34
N THR A 18 3.47 -14.74 3.04
CA THR A 18 2.86 -15.35 1.86
C THR A 18 2.13 -14.28 1.05
N GLY A 19 2.18 -14.42 -0.27
CA GLY A 19 1.42 -13.59 -1.20
C GLY A 19 0.39 -14.43 -1.93
N GLU A 20 -0.83 -13.92 -2.03
CA GLU A 20 -1.95 -14.53 -2.75
C GLU A 20 -2.55 -13.55 -3.76
N HIS A 21 -3.04 -14.07 -4.88
CA HIS A 21 -3.78 -13.27 -5.86
C HIS A 21 -5.27 -13.45 -5.65
N GLU A 22 -5.96 -12.33 -5.46
CA GLU A 22 -7.41 -12.26 -5.48
C GLU A 22 -7.89 -11.64 -6.81
N GLU A 23 -9.21 -11.62 -7.02
CA GLU A 23 -9.80 -11.18 -8.29
C GLU A 23 -9.42 -9.73 -8.65
N GLU A 24 -9.29 -8.85 -7.65
CA GLU A 24 -9.06 -7.42 -7.86
C GLU A 24 -7.73 -6.91 -7.29
N CYS A 25 -7.10 -7.65 -6.37
CA CYS A 25 -5.88 -7.22 -5.70
C CYS A 25 -4.94 -8.40 -5.41
N SER A 26 -3.74 -8.11 -4.93
CA SER A 26 -2.88 -9.14 -4.35
C SER A 26 -2.74 -8.91 -2.85
N LEU A 27 -2.90 -9.98 -2.07
CA LEU A 27 -2.81 -9.97 -0.62
C LEU A 27 -1.41 -10.45 -0.22
N VAL A 28 -0.77 -9.78 0.72
CA VAL A 28 0.52 -10.15 1.28
C VAL A 28 0.40 -10.15 2.80
N PHE A 29 0.56 -11.30 3.44
CA PHE A 29 0.29 -11.47 4.87
C PHE A 29 1.19 -12.53 5.48
N HIS A 30 1.31 -12.49 6.81
CA HIS A 30 1.92 -13.56 7.60
C HIS A 30 0.80 -14.38 8.26
N SER A 31 0.88 -15.71 8.24
CA SER A 31 -0.22 -16.56 8.72
C SER A 31 -0.54 -16.37 10.22
N GLU A 32 0.49 -16.10 11.02
CA GLU A 32 0.37 -15.72 12.44
C GLU A 32 0.49 -14.20 12.65
N GLY A 33 0.32 -13.42 11.57
CA GLY A 33 0.43 -11.96 11.61
C GLY A 33 -0.85 -11.28 12.08
N ILE A 34 -0.72 -10.02 12.47
CA ILE A 34 -1.77 -9.15 13.01
C ILE A 34 -2.57 -8.39 11.92
N GLY A 35 -2.23 -8.60 10.65
CA GLY A 35 -2.75 -7.80 9.55
C GLY A 35 -2.30 -8.30 8.19
N ALA A 36 -2.78 -7.62 7.16
CA ALA A 36 -2.47 -7.96 5.77
C ALA A 36 -2.25 -6.69 4.93
N LEU A 37 -1.35 -6.81 3.96
CA LEU A 37 -1.08 -5.79 2.96
C LEU A 37 -1.81 -6.15 1.67
N GLN A 38 -2.75 -5.32 1.25
CA GLN A 38 -3.40 -5.42 -0.04
C GLN A 38 -2.68 -4.51 -1.03
N ILE A 39 -2.39 -5.01 -2.22
CA ILE A 39 -1.72 -4.29 -3.31
C ILE A 39 -2.58 -4.37 -4.55
N SER A 40 -3.07 -3.22 -4.99
CA SER A 40 -3.82 -3.04 -6.23
C SER A 40 -3.01 -2.22 -7.21
N SER A 41 -3.05 -2.61 -8.49
CA SER A 41 -2.31 -1.93 -9.55
C SER A 41 -3.25 -1.26 -10.54
N TYR A 42 -2.94 -0.02 -10.92
CA TYR A 42 -3.66 0.72 -11.94
C TYR A 42 -2.70 1.16 -13.05
N SER A 43 -3.23 1.34 -14.25
CA SER A 43 -2.48 1.89 -15.37
C SER A 43 -3.40 2.72 -16.25
N LYS A 44 -2.86 3.80 -16.81
CA LYS A 44 -3.57 4.67 -17.76
C LYS A 44 -2.70 5.02 -18.96
N ASP A 45 -3.32 5.65 -19.95
CA ASP A 45 -2.59 6.27 -21.06
C ASP A 45 -1.86 7.53 -20.57
N GLY A 46 -0.54 7.53 -20.69
CA GLY A 46 0.32 8.60 -20.18
C GLY A 46 0.69 8.45 -18.70
N ALA A 47 1.49 9.38 -18.19
CA ALA A 47 2.00 9.30 -16.82
C ALA A 47 0.90 9.53 -15.78
N VAL A 48 0.90 8.75 -14.71
CA VAL A 48 0.16 9.03 -13.48
C VAL A 48 0.86 10.18 -12.77
N THR A 49 0.09 11.23 -12.51
CA THR A 49 0.54 12.47 -11.87
C THR A 49 0.21 12.46 -10.39
N ASP A 50 0.85 13.35 -9.64
CA ASP A 50 0.54 13.56 -8.22
C ASP A 50 -0.92 13.98 -8.00
N GLU A 51 -1.53 14.69 -8.96
CA GLU A 51 -2.95 15.06 -8.91
C GLU A 51 -3.86 13.84 -9.06
N ASP A 52 -3.51 12.89 -9.93
CA ASP A 52 -4.25 11.61 -10.05
C ASP A 52 -4.19 10.84 -8.73
N LEU A 53 -3.01 10.73 -8.11
CA LEU A 53 -2.84 10.04 -6.82
C LEU A 53 -3.63 10.73 -5.70
N LYS A 54 -3.59 12.07 -5.64
CA LYS A 54 -4.38 12.86 -4.66
C LYS A 54 -5.87 12.74 -4.88
N GLY A 55 -6.34 12.65 -6.12
CA GLY A 55 -7.74 12.41 -6.45
C GLY A 55 -8.25 11.09 -5.87
N LEU A 56 -7.41 10.05 -5.86
CA LEU A 56 -7.74 8.75 -5.27
C LEU A 56 -7.69 8.73 -3.74
N ALA A 57 -6.98 9.67 -3.13
CA ALA A 57 -6.93 9.86 -1.69
C ALA A 57 -7.86 10.98 -1.20
N GLN A 58 -8.75 11.51 -2.06
CA GLN A 58 -9.50 12.74 -1.81
C GLN A 58 -10.30 12.68 -0.51
N GLU A 59 -11.02 11.58 -0.26
CA GLU A 59 -11.83 11.43 0.96
C GLU A 59 -10.97 11.55 2.24
N HIS A 60 -9.75 11.00 2.22
CA HIS A 60 -8.81 11.11 3.35
C HIS A 60 -8.22 12.53 3.47
N LEU A 61 -7.96 13.19 2.35
CA LEU A 61 -7.48 14.57 2.34
C LEU A 61 -8.52 15.55 2.89
N GLU A 62 -9.78 15.37 2.51
CA GLU A 62 -10.91 16.16 3.02
C GLU A 62 -11.13 15.91 4.53
N ALA A 63 -10.84 14.70 5.01
CA ALA A 63 -10.80 14.37 6.42
C ALA A 63 -9.57 14.91 7.18
N GLY A 64 -8.65 15.60 6.49
CA GLY A 64 -7.46 16.21 7.09
C GLY A 64 -6.27 15.27 7.28
N ALA A 65 -6.22 14.17 6.53
CA ALA A 65 -5.09 13.24 6.58
C ALA A 65 -3.77 13.95 6.21
N LYS A 66 -2.71 13.64 6.96
CA LYS A 66 -1.38 14.15 6.68
C LYS A 66 -0.70 13.26 5.66
N LEU A 67 -0.34 13.85 4.52
CA LEU A 67 0.49 13.18 3.53
C LEU A 67 1.96 13.26 3.91
N ILE A 68 2.66 12.14 3.68
CA ILE A 68 4.11 12.03 3.83
C ILE A 68 4.64 11.47 2.52
N ASP A 69 5.59 12.17 1.89
CA ASP A 69 6.22 11.69 0.66
C ASP A 69 6.96 10.36 0.92
N VAL A 70 6.85 9.43 -0.03
CA VAL A 70 7.42 8.09 0.10
C VAL A 70 7.91 7.58 -1.25
N GLU A 71 8.95 6.76 -1.21
CA GLU A 71 9.44 5.97 -2.35
C GLU A 71 9.29 4.49 -2.01
N ALA A 72 8.83 3.69 -2.97
CA ALA A 72 8.68 2.25 -2.86
C ALA A 72 9.35 1.60 -4.08
N GLY A 73 10.66 1.34 -3.95
CA GLY A 73 11.51 0.99 -5.08
C GLY A 73 11.52 2.10 -6.14
N ASP A 74 11.12 1.77 -7.37
CA ASP A 74 11.05 2.75 -8.48
C ASP A 74 9.79 3.62 -8.46
N PHE A 75 8.84 3.35 -7.55
CA PHE A 75 7.59 4.10 -7.46
C PHE A 75 7.73 5.24 -6.45
N LYS A 76 7.13 6.40 -6.75
CA LYS A 76 7.13 7.58 -5.88
C LYS A 76 5.72 8.11 -5.68
N GLY A 77 5.46 8.69 -4.53
CA GLY A 77 4.19 9.32 -4.22
C GLY A 77 4.10 9.65 -2.74
N PHE A 78 2.99 9.29 -2.12
CA PHE A 78 2.77 9.60 -0.71
C PHE A 78 2.12 8.45 0.06
N THR A 79 2.27 8.51 1.37
CA THR A 79 1.57 7.68 2.33
C THR A 79 0.77 8.53 3.30
N LEU A 80 -0.29 7.94 3.84
CA LEU A 80 -1.08 8.51 4.93
C LEU A 80 -1.48 7.39 5.88
N ALA A 81 -1.71 7.74 7.13
CA ALA A 81 -2.12 6.80 8.16
C ALA A 81 -3.17 7.43 9.08
N PHE A 82 -4.11 6.61 9.53
CA PHE A 82 -5.16 7.03 10.46
C PHE A 82 -5.65 5.84 11.28
N GLY A 83 -6.23 6.14 12.45
CA GLY A 83 -6.91 5.17 13.29
C GLY A 83 -8.41 5.39 13.22
N VAL A 84 -9.20 4.32 13.10
CA VAL A 84 -10.66 4.36 13.13
C VAL A 84 -11.21 3.15 13.86
N LYS A 85 -12.09 3.37 14.84
CA LYS A 85 -12.78 2.30 15.60
C LYS A 85 -11.85 1.24 16.22
N GLY A 86 -10.62 1.60 16.59
CA GLY A 86 -9.64 0.68 17.17
C GLY A 86 -8.83 -0.10 16.14
N GLU A 87 -8.96 0.22 14.85
CA GLU A 87 -8.12 -0.29 13.77
C GLU A 87 -7.14 0.78 13.32
N PHE A 88 -5.90 0.38 13.03
CA PHE A 88 -4.91 1.21 12.39
C PHE A 88 -4.87 0.93 10.89
N TRP A 89 -4.85 2.00 10.10
CA TRP A 89 -4.78 1.95 8.65
C TRP A 89 -3.59 2.76 8.15
N GLN A 90 -2.84 2.17 7.22
CA GLN A 90 -1.74 2.80 6.50
C GLN A 90 -1.96 2.58 5.01
N LEU A 91 -1.97 3.67 4.25
CA LEU A 91 -2.23 3.66 2.82
C LEU A 91 -1.04 4.25 2.08
N TRP A 92 -0.75 3.71 0.90
CA TRP A 92 0.28 4.23 0.01
C TRP A 92 -0.29 4.40 -1.39
N TYR A 93 0.02 5.55 -1.97
CA TYR A 93 -0.35 5.93 -3.33
C TYR A 93 0.96 6.28 -4.04
N VAL A 94 1.45 5.38 -4.89
CA VAL A 94 2.75 5.54 -5.54
C VAL A 94 2.65 5.26 -7.04
N ALA A 95 3.45 5.96 -7.84
CA ALA A 95 3.42 5.86 -9.29
C ALA A 95 4.83 5.75 -9.89
N ASN A 96 4.91 5.12 -11.06
CA ASN A 96 6.09 5.08 -11.92
C ASN A 96 5.63 5.14 -13.39
N GLY A 97 5.78 6.30 -14.02
CA GLY A 97 5.30 6.53 -15.39
C GLY A 97 3.80 6.29 -15.48
N PRO A 98 3.31 5.41 -16.38
CA PRO A 98 1.88 5.16 -16.57
C PRO A 98 1.26 4.20 -15.54
N ARG A 99 2.01 3.77 -14.53
CA ARG A 99 1.60 2.74 -13.57
C ARG A 99 1.47 3.35 -12.18
N ALA A 100 0.44 2.95 -11.46
CA ALA A 100 0.26 3.27 -10.05
C ALA A 100 0.02 2.01 -9.23
N LEU A 101 0.46 2.05 -7.99
CA LEU A 101 0.17 1.06 -6.96
C LEU A 101 -0.59 1.75 -5.82
N PHE A 102 -1.65 1.09 -5.38
CA PHE A 102 -2.40 1.41 -4.19
C PHE A 102 -2.18 0.29 -3.21
N MET A 103 -1.55 0.61 -2.09
CA MET A 103 -1.28 -0.36 -1.05
C MET A 103 -2.05 0.04 0.18
N THR A 104 -2.69 -0.92 0.82
CA THR A 104 -3.43 -0.72 2.06
C THR A 104 -2.98 -1.77 3.04
N TYR A 105 -2.59 -1.34 4.22
CA TYR A 105 -2.33 -2.20 5.35
C TYR A 105 -3.26 -1.80 6.50
N ASN A 106 -3.84 -2.80 7.14
CA ASN A 106 -4.60 -2.61 8.35
C ASN A 106 -4.29 -3.69 9.40
N CYS A 107 -4.42 -3.31 10.66
CA CYS A 107 -4.27 -4.16 11.84
C CYS A 107 -5.06 -3.55 13.01
N ASP A 108 -5.19 -4.29 14.11
CA ASP A 108 -5.68 -3.71 15.35
C ASP A 108 -4.75 -2.60 15.85
N GLU A 109 -5.32 -1.52 16.39
CA GLU A 109 -4.55 -0.35 16.84
C GLU A 109 -3.57 -0.69 17.97
N SER A 110 -3.88 -1.72 18.78
CA SER A 110 -2.97 -2.24 19.81
C SER A 110 -1.68 -2.82 19.23
N ASP A 111 -1.73 -3.29 17.98
CA ASP A 111 -0.68 -4.09 17.37
C ASP A 111 0.15 -3.27 16.36
N ARG A 112 -0.18 -1.98 16.20
CA ARG A 112 0.52 -1.02 15.33
C ARG A 112 2.05 -0.99 15.50
N ALA A 113 2.58 -1.33 16.67
CA ALA A 113 4.02 -1.32 16.90
C ALA A 113 4.77 -2.37 16.04
N ASP A 114 4.09 -3.40 15.55
CA ASP A 114 4.65 -4.52 14.78
C ASP A 114 4.48 -4.35 13.26
N LEU A 115 4.30 -3.12 12.78
CA LEU A 115 4.28 -2.83 11.34
C LEU A 115 5.59 -3.28 10.69
N PRO A 116 5.53 -3.88 9.48
CA PRO A 116 6.74 -4.16 8.73
C PRO A 116 7.50 -2.85 8.50
N PRO A 117 8.85 -2.86 8.60
CA PRO A 117 9.64 -1.66 8.32
C PRO A 117 9.27 -1.18 6.92
N THR A 118 8.94 0.11 6.84
CA THR A 118 8.53 0.79 5.61
C THR A 118 9.48 0.46 4.46
N PHE A 119 8.88 0.19 3.30
CA PHE A 119 9.49 -0.15 2.00
C PHE A 119 10.78 0.61 1.67
#